data_AF-K9GWK1-F1
#
_entry.id   AF-K9GWK1-F1
#
_cell.length_a   1.000
_cell.length_b   1.000
_cell.length_c   1.000
_cell.angle_alpha   90.00
_cell.angle_beta   90.00
_cell.angle_gamma   90.00
#
_symmetry.space_group_name_H-M   'P 1'
#
loop_
_entity.id
_entity.type
_entity.pdbx_description
1 polymer ?
#
loop_
_entity_poly.entity_id
_entity_poly.type
_entity_poly.pdbx_seq_one_letter_code
_entity_poly.pdbx_strand_id
1 'polypeptide(L)'
;MPTIFPTWPHILFGVLEPISLALGSVFPVYDLRGFIAGQTPTIVAPATLHPSSIALAYQLGNLYSLLFLVGVGVCHATTEPRVLHNYLIGLAIADVGHVYATYLGMGWDAFADVAGWNALTWGNIGVTTFLFLNRIAYFLGIFGYAKAPKAAAKRE
;
A
#
# COMPACT_ATOMS: atom_id res chain seq x y z
N MET A 1 -20.24 -10.19 2.00
CA MET A 1 -20.69 -10.29 0.60
C MET A 1 -19.57 -10.90 -0.22
N PRO A 2 -19.83 -11.71 -1.25
CA PRO A 2 -18.76 -12.16 -2.15
C PRO A 2 -18.14 -10.94 -2.85
N THR A 3 -16.82 -10.91 -2.93
CA THR A 3 -16.10 -9.83 -3.64
C THR A 3 -16.50 -9.78 -5.11
N ILE A 4 -16.50 -8.57 -5.68
CA ILE A 4 -16.75 -8.37 -7.12
C ILE A 4 -15.46 -8.41 -7.95
N PHE A 5 -14.29 -8.48 -7.31
CA PHE A 5 -13.00 -8.64 -7.98
C PHE A 5 -12.84 -10.05 -8.59
N PRO A 6 -12.05 -10.19 -9.66
CA PRO A 6 -11.48 -11.48 -10.04
C PRO A 6 -10.57 -12.02 -8.92
N THR A 7 -10.33 -13.33 -8.91
CA THR A 7 -9.67 -14.03 -7.80
C THR A 7 -8.30 -13.43 -7.43
N TRP A 8 -7.43 -13.20 -8.41
CA TRP A 8 -6.09 -12.66 -8.12
C TRP A 8 -6.12 -11.21 -7.59
N PRO A 9 -6.78 -10.25 -8.27
CA PRO A 9 -6.99 -8.90 -7.72
C PRO A 9 -7.63 -8.90 -6.33
N HIS A 10 -8.53 -9.83 -6.03
CA HIS A 10 -9.12 -9.94 -4.69
C HIS A 10 -8.09 -10.35 -3.64
N ILE A 11 -7.31 -11.40 -3.90
CA ILE A 11 -6.25 -11.85 -2.99
C ILE A 11 -5.28 -10.69 -2.73
N LEU A 12 -4.88 -9.98 -3.77
CA LEU A 12 -3.88 -8.94 -3.64
C LEU A 12 -4.45 -7.67 -2.98
N PHE A 13 -5.42 -7.02 -3.60
CA PHE A 13 -5.94 -5.70 -3.17
C PHE A 13 -6.98 -5.79 -2.05
N GLY A 14 -7.68 -6.92 -1.94
CA GLY A 14 -8.71 -7.13 -0.94
C GLY A 14 -8.19 -7.77 0.35
N VAL A 15 -7.02 -8.42 0.33
CA VAL A 15 -6.48 -9.17 1.48
C VAL A 15 -5.04 -8.81 1.79
N LEU A 16 -4.09 -9.06 0.89
CA LEU A 16 -2.66 -8.88 1.18
C LEU A 16 -2.28 -7.41 1.39
N GLU A 17 -2.77 -6.51 0.54
CA GLU A 17 -2.53 -5.08 0.67
C GLU A 17 -3.08 -4.52 2.00
N PRO A 18 -4.35 -4.76 2.40
CA PRO A 18 -4.84 -4.38 3.72
C PRO A 18 -4.00 -4.91 4.88
N ILE A 19 -3.56 -6.18 4.82
CA ILE A 19 -2.68 -6.74 5.87
C ILE A 19 -1.36 -5.96 5.92
N SER A 20 -0.75 -5.66 4.77
CA SER A 20 0.49 -4.89 4.71
C SER A 20 0.33 -3.48 5.29
N LEU A 21 -0.79 -2.81 5.02
CA LEU A 21 -1.10 -1.49 5.57
C LEU A 21 -1.33 -1.54 7.09
N ALA A 22 -2.02 -2.57 7.58
CA ALA A 22 -2.19 -2.79 9.01
C ALA A 22 -0.83 -2.97 9.71
N LEU A 23 0.06 -3.81 9.17
CA LEU A 23 1.41 -3.99 9.70
C LEU A 23 2.23 -2.68 9.67
N GLY A 24 2.17 -1.95 8.56
CA GLY A 24 2.82 -0.64 8.42
C GLY A 24 2.31 0.38 9.45
N SER A 25 1.02 0.35 9.78
CA SER A 25 0.43 1.24 10.78
C SER A 25 0.90 0.96 12.21
N VAL A 26 1.16 -0.31 12.53
CA VAL A 26 1.57 -0.76 13.87
C VAL A 26 3.07 -0.56 14.10
N PHE A 27 3.90 -0.66 13.06
CA PHE A 27 5.35 -0.58 13.19
C PHE A 27 5.85 0.68 13.93
N PRO A 28 5.48 1.93 13.57
CA PRO A 28 5.97 3.11 14.30
C PRO A 28 5.49 3.18 15.76
N VAL A 29 4.43 2.45 16.13
CA VAL A 29 3.96 2.33 17.53
C VAL A 29 4.77 1.28 18.29
N TYR A 30 5.16 0.19 17.62
CA TYR A 30 5.92 -0.91 18.22
C TYR A 30 7.41 -0.60 18.34
N ASP A 31 8.04 -0.09 17.27
CA ASP A 31 9.45 0.27 17.23
C ASP A 31 9.65 1.54 16.38
N LEU A 32 9.43 2.67 17.04
CA LEU A 32 9.58 4.00 16.45
C LEU A 32 11.01 4.25 15.93
N ARG A 33 12.03 3.81 16.67
CA ARG A 33 13.43 4.08 16.33
C ARG A 33 13.83 3.28 15.10
N GLY A 34 13.51 2.00 15.05
CA GLY A 34 13.72 1.15 13.88
C GLY A 34 12.93 1.64 12.68
N PHE A 35 11.68 2.06 12.88
CA PHE A 35 10.86 2.62 11.80
C PHE A 35 11.46 3.88 11.18
N ILE A 36 11.98 4.82 11.99
CA ILE A 36 12.60 6.06 11.48
C ILE A 36 13.96 5.77 10.86
N ALA A 37 14.83 5.04 11.55
CA ALA A 37 16.17 4.73 11.05
C ALA A 37 16.12 3.89 9.77
N GLY A 38 15.15 2.98 9.67
CA GLY A 38 14.97 2.11 8.53
C GLY A 38 14.56 2.84 7.23
N GLN A 39 14.08 4.09 7.30
CA GLN A 39 13.72 4.87 6.11
C GLN A 39 14.93 5.22 5.24
N THR A 40 16.14 5.25 5.82
CA THR A 40 17.39 5.57 5.13
C THR A 40 18.47 4.54 5.51
N PRO A 41 18.45 3.33 4.91
CA PRO A 41 19.26 2.19 5.34
C PRO A 41 20.78 2.42 5.33
N THR A 42 21.28 3.28 4.45
CA THR A 42 22.72 3.55 4.28
C THR A 42 23.23 4.66 5.21
N ILE A 43 22.33 5.34 5.92
CA ILE A 43 22.66 6.43 6.82
C ILE A 43 22.66 5.92 8.26
N VAL A 44 23.73 6.21 8.99
CA VAL A 44 23.83 5.84 10.40
C VAL A 44 22.72 6.54 11.19
N ALA A 45 21.94 5.75 11.93
CA ALA A 45 20.84 6.27 12.74
C ALA A 45 21.36 7.26 13.80
N PRO A 46 20.71 8.43 13.97
CA PRO A 46 21.15 9.41 14.96
C PRO A 46 20.97 8.87 16.38
N ALA A 47 21.79 9.36 17.32
CA ALA A 47 21.69 8.97 18.73
C ALA A 47 20.33 9.35 19.33
N THR A 48 19.82 10.52 18.96
CA THR A 48 18.51 11.05 19.35
C THR A 48 17.63 11.28 18.13
N LEU A 49 16.33 11.08 18.29
CA LEU A 49 15.35 11.30 17.23
C LEU A 49 14.88 12.75 17.27
N HIS A 50 14.87 13.41 16.12
CA HIS A 50 14.33 14.76 16.01
C HIS A 50 12.80 14.73 16.22
N PRO A 51 12.20 15.66 16.99
CA PRO A 51 10.75 15.67 17.24
C PRO A 51 9.89 15.66 15.97
N SER A 52 10.33 16.33 14.90
CA SER A 52 9.64 16.30 13.60
C SER A 52 9.62 14.91 12.97
N SER A 53 10.69 14.12 13.10
CA SER A 53 10.73 12.75 12.59
C SER A 53 9.77 11.84 13.35
N ILE A 54 9.65 12.04 14.67
CA ILE A 54 8.69 11.34 15.51
C ILE A 54 7.26 11.65 15.08
N ALA A 55 6.95 12.95 14.92
CA ALA A 55 5.62 13.39 14.49
C ALA A 55 5.26 12.81 13.11
N LEU A 56 6.18 12.87 12.14
CA LEU A 56 5.97 12.33 10.80
C LEU A 56 5.80 10.80 10.80
N ALA A 57 6.55 10.07 11.62
CA ALA A 57 6.41 8.63 11.74
C ALA A 57 5.02 8.21 12.25
N TYR A 58 4.51 8.88 13.29
CA TYR A 58 3.16 8.61 13.79
C TYR A 58 2.06 9.04 12.81
N GLN A 59 2.24 10.17 12.13
CA GLN A 59 1.32 10.62 11.08
C GLN A 59 1.26 9.61 9.93
N LEU A 60 2.41 9.08 9.51
CA LEU A 60 2.49 8.06 8.47
C LEU A 60 1.85 6.73 8.92
N GLY A 61 2.11 6.29 10.15
CA GLY A 61 1.42 5.13 10.73
C GLY A 61 -0.11 5.30 10.76
N ASN A 62 -0.59 6.48 11.15
CA ASN A 62 -2.02 6.81 11.11
C ASN A 62 -2.58 6.83 9.68
N LEU A 63 -1.84 7.33 8.69
CA LEU A 63 -2.23 7.29 7.28
C LEU A 63 -2.35 5.85 6.77
N TYR A 64 -1.44 4.96 7.15
CA TYR A 64 -1.56 3.54 6.80
C TYR A 64 -2.80 2.89 7.42
N SER A 65 -3.14 3.23 8.67
CA SER A 65 -4.38 2.78 9.31
C SER A 65 -5.63 3.28 8.56
N LEU A 66 -5.64 4.56 8.16
CA LEU A 66 -6.72 5.12 7.36
C LEU A 66 -6.85 4.39 6.00
N LEU A 67 -5.73 4.16 5.30
CA LEU A 67 -5.73 3.44 4.03
C LEU A 67 -6.21 2.00 4.18
N PHE A 68 -5.83 1.31 5.27
CA PHE A 68 -6.34 -0.01 5.61
C PHE A 68 -7.87 0.01 5.75
N LEU A 69 -8.42 0.93 6.55
CA LEU A 69 -9.86 1.03 6.79
C LEU A 69 -10.62 1.37 5.50
N VAL A 70 -10.12 2.34 4.72
CA VAL A 70 -10.73 2.73 3.44
C VAL A 70 -10.64 1.57 2.43
N GLY A 71 -9.50 0.88 2.34
CA GLY A 71 -9.33 -0.24 1.44
C GLY A 71 -10.23 -1.41 1.77
N VAL A 72 -10.34 -1.78 3.05
CA VAL A 72 -11.29 -2.81 3.48
C VAL A 72 -12.74 -2.35 3.19
N GLY A 73 -13.08 -1.11 3.52
CA GLY A 73 -14.41 -0.56 3.27
C GLY A 73 -14.78 -0.59 1.79
N VAL A 74 -13.90 -0.11 0.91
CA VAL A 74 -14.16 -0.06 -0.53
C VAL A 74 -14.16 -1.47 -1.14
N CYS A 75 -13.12 -2.28 -0.91
CA CYS A 75 -12.95 -3.59 -1.54
C CYS A 75 -14.02 -4.61 -1.14
N HIS A 76 -14.62 -4.47 0.06
CA HIS A 76 -15.58 -5.45 0.60
C HIS A 76 -17.02 -4.93 0.70
N ALA A 77 -17.27 -3.62 0.63
CA ALA A 77 -18.64 -3.07 0.72
C ALA A 77 -19.22 -2.62 -0.62
N THR A 78 -18.40 -2.24 -1.61
CA THR A 78 -18.95 -1.76 -2.88
C THR A 78 -19.45 -2.91 -3.75
N THR A 79 -20.56 -2.66 -4.45
CA THR A 79 -21.09 -3.53 -5.51
C THR A 79 -20.88 -2.91 -6.91
N GLU A 80 -20.31 -1.71 -6.96
CA GLU A 80 -20.15 -0.92 -8.19
C GLU A 80 -18.70 -1.03 -8.71
N PRO A 81 -18.48 -1.67 -9.89
CA PRO A 81 -17.13 -1.82 -10.45
C PRO A 81 -16.41 -0.49 -10.69
N ARG A 82 -17.14 0.58 -11.01
CA ARG A 82 -16.57 1.92 -11.23
C ARG A 82 -15.91 2.48 -9.97
N VAL A 83 -16.47 2.20 -8.78
CA VAL A 83 -15.86 2.63 -7.50
C VAL A 83 -14.53 1.93 -7.28
N LEU A 84 -14.46 0.62 -7.50
CA LEU A 84 -13.19 -0.12 -7.39
C LEU A 84 -12.16 0.36 -8.41
N HIS A 85 -12.60 0.59 -9.66
CA HIS A 85 -11.70 1.06 -10.70
C HIS A 85 -11.08 2.42 -10.35
N ASN A 86 -11.91 3.39 -9.94
CA ASN A 86 -11.43 4.71 -9.52
C ASN A 86 -10.55 4.66 -8.26
N TYR A 87 -10.90 3.79 -7.31
CA TYR A 87 -10.09 3.55 -6.11
C TYR A 87 -8.69 3.04 -6.47
N LEU A 88 -8.59 2.03 -7.34
CA LEU A 88 -7.32 1.52 -7.80
C LEU A 88 -6.52 2.55 -8.61
N ILE A 89 -7.16 3.46 -9.36
CA ILE A 89 -6.46 4.57 -10.03
C ILE A 89 -5.81 5.48 -8.99
N GLY A 90 -6.56 5.87 -7.94
CA GLY A 90 -6.03 6.68 -6.86
C GLY A 90 -4.83 6.03 -6.17
N LEU A 91 -4.92 4.73 -5.90
CA LEU A 91 -3.79 3.97 -5.35
C LEU A 91 -2.59 3.90 -6.31
N ALA A 92 -2.82 3.69 -7.60
CA ALA A 92 -1.74 3.66 -8.59
C ALA A 92 -0.95 4.97 -8.65
N ILE A 93 -1.64 6.11 -8.52
CA ILE A 93 -1.01 7.43 -8.41
C ILE A 93 -0.23 7.54 -7.10
N ALA A 94 -0.83 7.09 -6.00
CA ALA A 94 -0.19 7.11 -4.69
C ALA A 94 1.07 6.23 -4.62
N ASP A 95 1.10 5.08 -5.31
CA ASP A 95 2.28 4.21 -5.36
C ASP A 95 3.49 4.94 -5.95
N VAL A 96 3.30 5.60 -7.09
CA VAL A 96 4.35 6.38 -7.76
C VAL A 96 4.85 7.49 -6.84
N GLY A 97 3.92 8.23 -6.22
CA GLY A 97 4.24 9.28 -5.26
C GLY A 97 5.01 8.75 -4.05
N HIS A 98 4.64 7.58 -3.53
CA HIS A 98 5.26 6.95 -2.36
C HIS A 98 6.69 6.49 -2.66
N VAL A 99 6.91 5.82 -3.79
CA VAL A 99 8.24 5.41 -4.24
C VAL A 99 9.13 6.63 -4.48
N TYR A 100 8.61 7.66 -5.16
CA TYR A 100 9.35 8.89 -5.41
C TYR A 100 9.73 9.63 -4.12
N ALA A 101 8.79 9.79 -3.18
CA ALA A 101 9.06 10.43 -1.89
C ALA A 101 10.09 9.65 -1.07
N THR A 102 10.03 8.31 -1.10
CA THR A 102 11.01 7.44 -0.44
C THR A 102 12.39 7.63 -1.07
N TYR A 103 12.47 7.65 -2.41
CA TYR A 103 13.70 7.91 -3.15
C TYR A 103 14.33 9.26 -2.76
N LEU A 104 13.53 10.34 -2.63
CA LEU A 104 14.05 11.64 -2.24
C LEU A 104 14.71 11.63 -0.85
N GLY A 105 14.20 10.83 0.08
CA GLY A 105 14.80 10.67 1.41
C GLY A 105 16.03 9.77 1.41
N MET A 106 16.02 8.70 0.62
CA MET A 106 17.11 7.71 0.57
C MET A 106 18.32 8.14 -0.27
N GLY A 107 18.09 8.88 -1.34
CA GLY A 107 19.11 9.18 -2.35
C GLY A 107 19.34 8.02 -3.33
N TRP A 108 20.03 8.33 -4.44
CA TRP A 108 20.24 7.39 -5.55
C TRP A 108 21.04 6.15 -5.17
N ASP A 109 22.12 6.30 -4.42
CA ASP A 109 23.02 5.17 -4.11
C ASP A 109 22.29 4.07 -3.32
N ALA A 110 21.51 4.46 -2.31
CA ALA A 110 20.70 3.52 -1.54
C ALA A 110 19.48 2.98 -2.33
N PHE A 111 18.92 3.80 -3.22
CA PHE A 111 17.80 3.39 -4.07
C PHE A 111 18.22 2.35 -5.11
N ALA A 112 19.38 2.52 -5.74
CA ALA A 112 19.88 1.60 -6.76
C ALA A 112 20.49 0.31 -6.17
N ASP A 113 20.93 0.32 -4.92
CA ASP A 113 21.45 -0.86 -4.22
C ASP A 113 20.32 -1.77 -3.68
N VAL A 114 19.63 -2.45 -4.61
CA VAL A 114 18.52 -3.37 -4.30
C VAL A 114 18.97 -4.51 -3.35
N ALA A 115 20.23 -4.94 -3.43
CA ALA A 115 20.76 -5.98 -2.56
C ALA A 115 20.95 -5.51 -1.11
N GLY A 116 21.22 -4.21 -0.92
CA GLY A 116 21.36 -3.57 0.38
C GLY A 116 20.04 -3.14 1.04
N TRP A 117 18.88 -3.34 0.38
CA TRP A 117 17.59 -2.94 0.92
C TRP A 117 17.22 -3.70 2.19
N ASN A 118 16.88 -2.95 3.24
CA ASN A 118 16.33 -3.52 4.47
C ASN A 118 14.83 -3.86 4.27
N ALA A 119 14.22 -4.49 5.27
CA ALA A 119 12.80 -4.88 5.21
C ALA A 119 11.84 -3.71 4.96
N LEU A 120 12.15 -2.53 5.50
CA LEU A 120 11.31 -1.34 5.37
C LEU A 120 11.43 -0.72 3.96
N THR A 121 12.63 -0.72 3.39
CA THR A 121 12.85 -0.34 1.99
C THR A 121 12.16 -1.30 1.03
N TRP A 122 12.23 -2.62 1.29
CA TRP A 122 11.47 -3.61 0.52
C TRP A 122 9.96 -3.36 0.60
N GLY A 123 9.43 -2.98 1.77
CA GLY A 123 8.04 -2.57 1.92
C GLY A 123 7.70 -1.30 1.13
N ASN A 124 8.49 -0.24 1.30
CA ASN A 124 8.23 1.07 0.71
C ASN A 124 8.42 1.11 -0.81
N ILE A 125 9.39 0.37 -1.35
CA ILE A 125 9.72 0.41 -2.77
C ILE A 125 9.29 -0.88 -3.45
N GLY A 126 9.76 -2.02 -2.96
CA GLY A 126 9.51 -3.31 -3.60
C GLY A 126 8.03 -3.69 -3.64
N VAL A 127 7.39 -3.78 -2.47
CA VAL A 127 5.96 -4.13 -2.36
C VAL A 127 5.08 -3.08 -3.05
N THR A 128 5.35 -1.79 -2.84
CA THR A 128 4.59 -0.71 -3.50
C THR A 128 4.71 -0.78 -5.03
N THR A 129 5.91 -1.00 -5.56
CA THR A 129 6.12 -1.18 -7.01
C THR A 129 5.41 -2.43 -7.53
N PHE A 130 5.45 -3.53 -6.79
CA PHE A 130 4.75 -4.76 -7.14
C PHE A 130 3.22 -4.55 -7.20
N LEU A 131 2.65 -3.83 -6.22
CA LEU A 131 1.24 -3.49 -6.22
C LEU A 131 0.88 -2.59 -7.40
N PHE A 132 1.69 -1.56 -7.69
CA PHE A 132 1.51 -0.69 -8.85
C PHE A 132 1.45 -1.48 -10.16
N LEU A 133 2.43 -2.36 -10.41
CA LEU A 133 2.46 -3.19 -11.61
C LEU A 133 1.22 -4.09 -11.74
N ASN A 134 0.74 -4.65 -10.63
CA ASN A 134 -0.50 -5.43 -10.63
C ASN A 134 -1.74 -4.56 -10.90
N ARG A 135 -1.77 -3.31 -10.45
CA ARG A 135 -2.86 -2.37 -10.79
C ARG A 135 -2.85 -2.05 -12.27
N ILE A 136 -1.68 -1.80 -12.87
CA ILE A 136 -1.55 -1.63 -14.33
C ILE A 136 -2.03 -2.89 -15.07
N ALA A 137 -1.59 -4.08 -14.65
CA ALA A 137 -2.05 -5.34 -15.22
C ALA A 137 -3.57 -5.53 -15.11
N TYR A 138 -4.18 -5.14 -13.99
CA TYR A 138 -5.63 -5.15 -13.82
C TYR A 138 -6.33 -4.17 -14.79
N PHE A 139 -5.82 -2.95 -14.98
CA PHE A 139 -6.40 -1.98 -15.92
C PHE A 139 -6.31 -2.45 -17.37
N LEU A 140 -5.21 -3.13 -17.73
CA LEU A 140 -5.04 -3.79 -19.02
C LEU A 140 -5.92 -5.03 -19.20
N GLY A 141 -6.67 -5.44 -18.18
CA GLY A 141 -7.61 -6.55 -18.25
C GLY A 141 -6.97 -7.93 -18.14
N ILE A 142 -5.70 -8.04 -17.77
CA ILE A 142 -4.94 -9.30 -17.69
C ILE A 142 -5.64 -10.32 -16.77
N PHE A 143 -6.24 -9.84 -15.68
CA PHE A 143 -6.95 -10.68 -14.70
C PHE A 143 -8.48 -10.69 -14.91
N GLY A 144 -8.98 -9.96 -15.91
CA GLY A 144 -10.37 -9.57 -16.03
C GLY A 144 -10.75 -8.38 -15.14
N TYR A 145 -12.00 -7.94 -15.24
CA TYR A 145 -12.52 -6.78 -14.53
C TYR A 145 -13.54 -7.16 -13.46
N ALA A 146 -13.69 -6.29 -12.46
CA ALA A 146 -14.74 -6.42 -11.47
C ALA A 146 -16.13 -6.40 -12.13
N LYS A 147 -17.04 -7.25 -11.65
CA LYS A 147 -18.39 -7.39 -12.20
C LYS A 147 -19.43 -7.17 -11.12
N ALA A 148 -20.40 -6.30 -11.40
CA ALA A 148 -21.52 -6.08 -10.50
C ALA A 148 -22.22 -7.42 -10.17
N PRO A 149 -22.71 -7.60 -8.93
CA PRO A 149 -23.46 -8.80 -8.57
C PRO A 149 -24.64 -8.99 -9.53
N LYS A 150 -24.84 -10.22 -10.03
CA LYS A 150 -26.05 -10.52 -10.82
C LYS A 150 -27.27 -10.26 -9.92
N ALA A 151 -28.20 -9.43 -10.39
CA ALA A 151 -29.48 -9.25 -9.71
C ALA A 151 -30.09 -10.63 -9.49
N ALA A 152 -30.43 -10.96 -8.23
CA ALA A 152 -31.12 -12.21 -7.95
C ALA A 152 -32.42 -12.20 -8.75
N ALA A 153 -32.55 -13.13 -9.70
CA ALA A 153 -33.79 -13.32 -10.43
C ALA A 153 -34.90 -13.47 -9.39
N LYS A 154 -35.84 -12.52 -9.39
CA LYS A 154 -36.99 -12.53 -8.50
C LYS A 154 -37.68 -13.88 -8.72
N ARG A 155 -37.67 -14.75 -7.72
CA ARG A 155 -38.51 -15.95 -7.74
C ARG A 155 -39.94 -15.44 -7.57
N GLU A 156 -40.68 -15.46 -8.67
CA GLU A 156 -42.15 -15.31 -8.67
C GLU A 156 -42.81 -16.53 -8.01
#